data_AF-A0A3L7SBP1-F1
#
_entry.id   AF-A0A3L7SBP1-F1
#
_cell.length_a   1.000
_cell.length_b   1.000
_cell.length_c   1.000
_cell.angle_alpha   90.00
_cell.angle_beta   90.00
_cell.angle_gamma   90.00
#
_symmetry.space_group_name_H-M   'P 1'
#
loop_
_entity.id
_entity.type
_entity.pdbx_description
1 polymer ?
#
loop_
_entity_poly.entity_id
_entity_poly.type
_entity_poly.pdbx_seq_one_letter_code
_entity_poly.pdbx_strand_id
1 'polypeptide(L)'
;MMNSESAVSRIRRFFYDTEIPFGLAICRICLPLVLMGMVLPRWSVCRELYSADGATGQLSVGFGYIDLLPELSGSAVAALYAILMFSLMTLCVGWCSRVSAFVACVLMSYFSMLDCVSTMTKYTAMCSHMLLILSVSQCGSIWSVDSWLTNRRRNLDPTQPTFAYPRSAAWPRRLLQFHMACVYFGAGVTKIHTPTFFTGDQLQYWMLTHLNYQHRLGELLSGYP
;
A
#
# COMPACT_ATOMS: atom_id res chain seq x y z
N MET A 1 -8.23 -44.29 -13.54
CA MET A 1 -8.44 -43.19 -14.51
C MET A 1 -8.30 -41.86 -13.78
N MET A 2 -7.15 -41.19 -13.90
CA MET A 2 -6.97 -39.81 -13.41
C MET A 2 -7.73 -38.90 -14.37
N ASN A 3 -8.86 -38.34 -13.96
CA ASN A 3 -9.49 -37.25 -14.68
C ASN A 3 -8.49 -36.08 -14.75
N SER A 4 -7.98 -35.80 -15.94
CA SER A 4 -7.14 -34.63 -16.17
C SER A 4 -8.01 -33.39 -15.98
N GLU A 5 -7.85 -32.72 -14.84
CA GLU A 5 -8.47 -31.42 -14.65
C GLU A 5 -8.05 -30.46 -15.75
N SER A 6 -9.02 -29.82 -16.38
CA SER A 6 -8.80 -28.74 -17.34
C SER A 6 -7.99 -27.61 -16.70
N ALA A 7 -7.15 -26.94 -17.48
CA ALA A 7 -6.40 -25.77 -17.02
C ALA A 7 -7.33 -24.67 -16.44
N VAL A 8 -8.53 -24.53 -17.02
CA VAL A 8 -9.53 -23.55 -16.56
C VAL A 8 -10.05 -23.88 -15.15
N SER A 9 -10.28 -25.17 -14.84
CA SER A 9 -10.75 -25.57 -13.51
C SER A 9 -9.66 -25.35 -12.45
N ARG A 10 -8.40 -25.59 -12.80
CA ARG A 10 -7.25 -25.30 -11.93
C ARG A 10 -7.11 -23.81 -11.61
N ILE A 11 -7.21 -22.95 -12.62
CA ILE A 11 -7.15 -21.49 -12.43
C ILE A 11 -8.33 -21.02 -11.58
N ARG A 12 -9.54 -21.49 -11.86
CA ARG A 12 -10.73 -21.13 -11.07
C ARG A 12 -10.56 -21.56 -9.61
N ARG A 13 -10.09 -22.77 -9.35
CA ARG A 13 -9.81 -23.27 -8.00
C ARG A 13 -8.78 -22.38 -7.29
N PHE A 14 -7.67 -22.06 -7.96
CA PHE A 14 -6.60 -21.23 -7.40
C PHE A 14 -7.08 -19.85 -6.90
N PHE A 15 -7.97 -19.18 -7.65
CA PHE A 15 -8.50 -17.86 -7.27
C PHE A 15 -9.73 -17.93 -6.36
N TYR A 16 -10.61 -18.92 -6.52
CA TYR A 16 -11.94 -18.92 -5.89
C TYR A 16 -12.11 -19.93 -4.76
N ASP A 17 -11.08 -20.70 -4.41
CA ASP A 17 -11.10 -21.50 -3.20
C ASP A 17 -11.37 -20.64 -1.97
N THR A 18 -12.19 -21.17 -1.06
CA THR A 18 -12.66 -20.44 0.11
C THR A 18 -11.74 -20.64 1.29
N GLU A 19 -11.21 -19.54 1.80
CA GLU A 19 -10.31 -19.51 2.95
C GLU A 19 -10.81 -18.51 3.99
N ILE A 20 -10.29 -18.66 5.20
CA ILE A 20 -10.49 -17.67 6.26
C ILE A 20 -9.50 -16.52 5.98
N PRO A 21 -9.96 -15.26 5.86
CA PRO A 21 -9.15 -14.13 5.38
C PRO A 21 -8.14 -13.58 6.41
N PHE A 22 -7.43 -14.44 7.15
CA PHE A 22 -6.40 -14.03 8.12
C PHE A 22 -5.30 -13.17 7.48
N GLY A 23 -4.83 -13.57 6.29
CA GLY A 23 -3.81 -12.80 5.57
C GLY A 23 -4.27 -11.39 5.23
N LEU A 24 -5.53 -11.23 4.80
CA LEU A 24 -6.09 -9.92 4.49
C LEU A 24 -6.31 -9.07 5.74
N ALA A 25 -6.68 -9.68 6.87
CA ALA A 25 -6.79 -8.99 8.15
C ALA A 25 -5.43 -8.47 8.64
N ILE A 26 -4.37 -9.27 8.51
CA ILE A 26 -2.99 -8.83 8.82
C ILE A 26 -2.57 -7.71 7.88
N CYS A 27 -2.79 -7.84 6.56
CA CYS A 27 -2.50 -6.76 5.62
C CYS A 27 -3.26 -5.47 5.97
N ARG A 28 -4.54 -5.57 6.33
CA ARG A 28 -5.37 -4.43 6.76
C ARG A 28 -4.79 -3.71 7.99
N ILE A 29 -4.14 -4.43 8.90
CA ILE A 29 -3.56 -3.83 10.11
C ILE A 29 -2.16 -3.29 9.82
N CYS A 30 -1.28 -4.13 9.27
CA CYS A 30 0.13 -3.77 9.10
C CYS A 30 0.36 -2.72 8.02
N LEU A 31 -0.35 -2.78 6.89
CA LEU A 31 -0.14 -1.84 5.78
C LEU A 31 -0.35 -0.37 6.20
N PRO A 32 -1.52 0.01 6.76
CA PRO A 32 -1.72 1.38 7.23
C PRO A 32 -0.79 1.78 8.38
N LEU A 33 -0.35 0.86 9.24
CA LEU A 33 0.66 1.16 10.27
C LEU A 33 2.02 1.56 9.65
N VAL A 34 2.48 0.83 8.63
CA VAL A 34 3.72 1.20 7.94
C VAL A 34 3.54 2.52 7.18
N LEU A 35 2.40 2.72 6.51
CA LEU A 35 2.08 3.99 5.85
C LEU A 35 2.01 5.16 6.84
N MET A 36 1.52 4.95 8.07
CA MET A 36 1.50 5.98 9.10
C MET A 36 2.90 6.46 9.47
N GLY A 37 3.91 5.58 9.47
CA GLY A 37 5.31 5.97 9.68
C GLY A 37 5.81 6.96 8.62
N MET A 38 5.25 6.92 7.43
CA MET A 38 5.54 7.86 6.34
C MET A 38 4.68 9.14 6.40
N VAL A 39 3.39 8.97 6.72
CA VAL A 39 2.38 10.03 6.64
C VAL A 39 2.46 10.98 7.85
N LEU A 40 2.65 10.46 9.06
CA LEU A 40 2.66 11.27 10.28
C LEU A 40 3.74 12.37 10.29
N PRO A 41 5.02 12.09 9.95
CA PRO A 41 6.04 13.13 9.96
C PRO A 41 5.82 14.23 8.91
N ARG A 42 5.11 13.90 7.83
CA ARG A 42 4.81 14.83 6.72
C ARG A 42 3.62 15.73 6.99
N TRP A 43 2.85 15.47 8.05
CA TRP A 43 1.70 16.30 8.41
C TRP A 43 2.08 17.78 8.62
N SER A 44 3.19 18.04 9.30
CA SER A 44 3.64 19.41 9.60
C SER A 44 4.10 20.19 8.37
N VAL A 45 4.49 19.50 7.30
CA VAL A 45 5.03 20.08 6.06
C VAL A 45 4.13 19.80 4.85
N CYS A 46 2.88 19.33 5.08
CA CYS A 46 2.02 18.89 4.00
C CYS A 46 1.59 20.04 3.08
N ARG A 47 1.54 21.27 3.60
CA ARG A 47 1.19 22.45 2.81
C ARG A 47 2.29 22.80 1.81
N GLU A 48 3.52 22.77 2.27
CA GLU A 48 4.70 23.08 1.47
C GLU A 48 4.91 22.04 0.36
N LEU A 49 4.57 20.78 0.62
CA LEU A 49 4.78 19.67 -0.31
C LEU A 49 3.65 19.48 -1.34
N TYR A 50 2.39 19.72 -0.97
CA TYR A 50 1.25 19.25 -1.76
C TYR A 50 0.25 20.34 -2.16
N SER A 51 0.48 21.61 -1.80
CA SER A 51 -0.47 22.68 -2.07
C SER A 51 0.05 23.72 -3.06
N ALA A 52 -0.89 24.49 -3.63
CA ALA A 52 -0.59 25.65 -4.46
C ALA A 52 0.13 26.78 -3.70
N ASP A 53 0.09 26.77 -2.36
CA ASP A 53 0.88 27.69 -1.52
C ASP A 53 2.35 27.25 -1.41
N GLY A 54 2.67 26.02 -1.84
CA GLY A 54 3.96 25.36 -1.71
C GLY A 54 4.68 25.18 -3.03
N ALA A 55 5.60 24.21 -3.05
CA ALA A 55 6.38 23.85 -4.23
C ALA A 55 6.11 22.38 -4.57
N THR A 56 4.97 22.12 -5.23
CA THR A 56 4.64 20.75 -5.62
C THR A 56 5.61 20.24 -6.68
N GLY A 57 5.89 18.95 -6.63
CA GLY A 57 6.79 18.26 -7.56
C GLY A 57 6.03 17.27 -8.41
N GLN A 58 5.02 17.72 -9.17
CA GLN A 58 4.09 16.81 -9.84
C GLN A 58 4.81 15.85 -10.79
N LEU A 59 4.52 14.54 -10.67
CA LEU A 59 5.09 13.52 -11.53
C LEU A 59 4.76 13.76 -13.01
N SER A 60 3.56 14.27 -13.30
CA SER A 60 3.06 14.50 -14.64
C SER A 60 3.90 15.51 -15.43
N VAL A 61 4.45 16.52 -14.74
CA VAL A 61 5.33 17.53 -15.34
C VAL A 61 6.59 16.87 -15.91
N GLY A 62 7.15 15.88 -15.21
CA GLY A 62 8.29 15.09 -15.70
C GLY A 62 8.00 14.30 -16.98
N PHE A 63 6.73 14.05 -17.30
CA PHE A 63 6.28 13.41 -18.53
C PHE A 63 5.71 14.39 -19.58
N GLY A 64 5.84 15.71 -19.34
CA GLY A 64 5.33 16.74 -20.26
C GLY A 64 3.84 17.05 -20.13
N TYR A 65 3.16 16.52 -19.11
CA TYR A 65 1.75 16.80 -18.82
C TYR A 65 1.66 17.83 -17.69
N ILE A 66 1.63 19.10 -18.10
CA ILE A 66 1.45 20.25 -17.20
C ILE A 66 -0.03 20.28 -16.76
N ASP A 67 -0.27 20.59 -15.49
CA ASP A 67 -1.61 20.75 -14.89
C ASP A 67 -2.53 19.51 -14.96
N LEU A 68 -1.95 18.29 -15.01
CA LEU A 68 -2.74 17.05 -15.00
C LEU A 68 -3.58 16.93 -13.72
N LEU A 69 -3.01 17.31 -12.58
CA LEU A 69 -3.68 17.28 -11.29
C LEU A 69 -3.86 18.71 -10.75
N PRO A 70 -5.04 19.02 -10.20
CA PRO A 70 -5.28 20.32 -9.60
C PRO A 70 -4.47 20.47 -8.31
N GLU A 71 -3.76 21.58 -8.21
CA GLU A 71 -3.13 22.02 -6.97
C GLU A 71 -4.16 22.75 -6.11
N LEU A 72 -4.42 22.20 -4.93
CA LEU A 72 -5.42 22.74 -4.02
C LEU A 72 -4.79 23.75 -3.05
N SER A 73 -5.60 24.61 -2.44
CA SER A 73 -5.14 25.52 -1.41
C SER A 73 -4.56 24.77 -0.20
N GLY A 74 -3.64 25.40 0.55
CA GLY A 74 -2.99 24.72 1.68
C GLY A 74 -3.96 24.28 2.78
N SER A 75 -5.09 24.97 2.97
CA SER A 75 -6.14 24.53 3.90
C SER A 75 -6.88 23.28 3.40
N ALA A 76 -7.17 23.20 2.10
CA ALA A 76 -7.81 22.02 1.51
C ALA A 76 -6.88 20.80 1.56
N VAL A 77 -5.59 20.99 1.28
CA VAL A 77 -4.56 19.96 1.40
C VAL A 77 -4.45 19.45 2.83
N ALA A 78 -4.35 20.33 3.83
CA ALA A 78 -4.31 19.93 5.23
C ALA A 78 -5.58 19.14 5.62
N ALA A 79 -6.76 19.59 5.19
CA ALA A 79 -8.00 18.84 5.47
C ALA A 79 -7.99 17.44 4.83
N LEU A 80 -7.62 17.32 3.56
CA LEU A 80 -7.51 16.04 2.85
C LEU A 80 -6.45 15.12 3.46
N TYR A 81 -5.34 15.68 3.90
CA TYR A 81 -4.27 14.92 4.53
C TYR A 81 -4.66 14.42 5.93
N ALA A 82 -5.46 15.19 6.69
CA ALA A 82 -6.08 14.72 7.93
C ALA A 82 -7.06 13.56 7.66
N ILE A 83 -7.86 13.66 6.59
CA ILE A 83 -8.77 12.58 6.16
C ILE A 83 -7.97 11.34 5.79
N LEU A 84 -6.82 11.48 5.12
CA LEU A 84 -5.92 10.37 4.84
C LEU A 84 -5.45 9.70 6.13
N MET A 85 -4.90 10.47 7.08
CA MET A 85 -4.44 9.93 8.37
C MET A 85 -5.57 9.21 9.11
N PHE A 86 -6.74 9.84 9.19
CA PHE A 86 -7.92 9.26 9.81
C PHE A 86 -8.34 7.97 9.12
N SER A 87 -8.35 7.94 7.78
CA SER A 87 -8.70 6.74 7.00
C SER A 87 -7.73 5.58 7.21
N LEU A 88 -6.43 5.86 7.39
CA LEU A 88 -5.44 4.83 7.72
C LEU A 88 -5.66 4.30 9.15
N MET A 89 -5.95 5.17 10.11
CA MET A 89 -6.27 4.77 11.50
C MET A 89 -7.55 3.92 11.57
N THR A 90 -8.62 4.35 10.90
CA THR A 90 -9.87 3.57 10.87
C THR A 90 -9.70 2.26 10.11
N LEU A 91 -8.83 2.21 9.08
CA LEU A 91 -8.48 0.96 8.40
C LEU A 91 -7.75 -0.02 9.34
N CYS A 92 -6.76 0.44 10.12
CA CYS A 92 -6.06 -0.36 11.13
C CYS A 92 -7.05 -1.04 12.10
N VAL A 93 -7.98 -0.26 12.64
CA VAL A 93 -9.00 -0.73 13.59
C VAL A 93 -10.10 -1.54 12.90
N GLY A 94 -10.30 -1.29 11.60
CA GLY A 94 -11.28 -1.98 10.78
C GLY A 94 -12.68 -1.42 10.96
N TRP A 95 -12.77 -0.10 11.01
CA TRP A 95 -14.03 0.64 10.96
C TRP A 95 -14.25 1.15 9.53
N CYS A 96 -15.37 0.74 8.93
CA CYS A 96 -15.72 1.00 7.53
C CYS A 96 -14.59 0.58 6.57
N SER A 97 -13.98 -0.59 6.82
CA SER A 97 -12.69 -1.03 6.28
C SER A 97 -12.53 -0.83 4.77
N ARG A 98 -13.57 -1.13 3.98
CA ARG A 98 -13.54 -0.95 2.52
C ARG A 98 -13.50 0.51 2.09
N VAL A 99 -14.34 1.33 2.72
CA VAL A 99 -14.42 2.76 2.44
C VAL A 99 -13.13 3.44 2.89
N SER A 100 -12.64 3.11 4.09
CA SER A 100 -11.39 3.61 4.62
C SER A 100 -10.20 3.25 3.71
N ALA A 101 -10.13 2.01 3.22
CA ALA A 101 -9.11 1.60 2.24
C ALA A 101 -9.24 2.32 0.89
N PHE A 102 -10.46 2.54 0.39
CA PHE A 102 -10.70 3.26 -0.86
C PHE A 102 -10.27 4.74 -0.75
N VAL A 103 -10.71 5.41 0.32
CA VAL A 103 -10.34 6.82 0.59
C VAL A 103 -8.82 6.94 0.74
N ALA A 104 -8.20 6.06 1.53
CA ALA A 104 -6.75 6.01 1.67
C ALA A 104 -6.05 5.78 0.32
N CYS A 105 -6.56 4.87 -0.51
CA CYS A 105 -6.01 4.60 -1.85
C CYS A 105 -6.02 5.84 -2.74
N VAL A 106 -7.16 6.52 -2.84
CA VAL A 106 -7.31 7.73 -3.66
C VAL A 106 -6.39 8.83 -3.16
N LEU A 107 -6.43 9.14 -1.86
CA LEU A 107 -5.64 10.23 -1.29
C LEU A 107 -4.14 9.93 -1.33
N MET A 108 -3.71 8.71 -1.02
CA MET A 108 -2.30 8.32 -1.17
C MET A 108 -1.82 8.45 -2.61
N SER A 109 -2.64 8.05 -3.58
CA SER A 109 -2.27 8.15 -4.99
C SER A 109 -2.18 9.60 -5.45
N TYR A 110 -3.14 10.44 -5.04
CA TYR A 110 -3.13 11.88 -5.31
C TYR A 110 -1.87 12.54 -4.75
N PHE A 111 -1.58 12.39 -3.45
CA PHE A 111 -0.40 13.00 -2.83
C PHE A 111 0.92 12.44 -3.38
N SER A 112 0.95 11.15 -3.74
CA SER A 112 2.14 10.57 -4.38
C SER A 112 2.37 11.15 -5.78
N MET A 113 1.32 11.46 -6.54
CA MET A 113 1.47 12.09 -7.85
C MET A 113 1.82 13.57 -7.77
N LEU A 114 1.41 14.28 -6.73
CA LEU A 114 1.77 15.69 -6.50
C LEU A 114 3.23 15.90 -6.07
N ASP A 115 3.87 14.89 -5.46
CA ASP A 115 5.27 14.95 -5.04
C ASP A 115 6.02 13.70 -5.49
N CYS A 116 6.58 13.78 -6.69
CA CYS A 116 7.38 12.71 -7.27
C CYS A 116 8.75 12.55 -6.60
N VAL A 117 9.25 13.59 -5.93
CA VAL A 117 10.60 13.64 -5.37
C VAL A 117 10.66 12.92 -4.03
N SER A 118 9.70 13.19 -3.14
CA SER A 118 9.77 12.69 -1.75
C SER A 118 8.70 11.64 -1.42
N THR A 119 7.58 11.60 -2.16
CA THR A 119 6.42 10.77 -1.83
C THR A 119 6.24 9.62 -2.82
N MET A 120 6.51 9.82 -4.12
CA MET A 120 6.44 8.75 -5.11
C MET A 120 7.66 7.84 -5.04
N THR A 121 7.49 6.69 -4.41
CA THR A 121 8.50 5.64 -4.33
C THR A 121 7.89 4.33 -4.78
N LYS A 122 8.74 3.33 -5.03
CA LYS A 122 8.27 1.96 -5.28
C LYS A 122 7.36 1.46 -4.16
N TYR A 123 7.66 1.85 -2.93
CA TYR A 123 6.89 1.50 -1.74
C TYR A 123 5.48 2.12 -1.77
N THR A 124 5.34 3.43 -2.02
CA THR A 124 4.02 4.07 -2.05
C THR A 124 3.16 3.62 -3.23
N ALA A 125 3.76 3.43 -4.41
CA ALA A 125 3.07 2.85 -5.55
C ALA A 125 2.53 1.45 -5.22
N MET A 126 3.36 0.58 -4.62
CA MET A 126 2.92 -0.75 -4.21
C MET A 126 1.79 -0.69 -3.17
N CYS A 127 1.92 0.18 -2.17
CA CYS A 127 0.91 0.37 -1.13
C CYS A 127 -0.43 0.85 -1.69
N SER A 128 -0.44 1.77 -2.66
CA SER A 128 -1.70 2.22 -3.31
C SER A 128 -2.43 1.06 -3.99
N HIS A 129 -1.74 0.18 -4.69
CA HIS A 129 -2.35 -1.02 -5.28
C HIS A 129 -2.85 -2.00 -4.22
N MET A 130 -2.11 -2.17 -3.12
CA MET A 130 -2.57 -3.00 -2.00
C MET A 130 -3.82 -2.43 -1.34
N LEU A 131 -3.89 -1.11 -1.13
CA LEU A 131 -5.08 -0.42 -0.61
C LEU A 131 -6.27 -0.59 -1.55
N LEU A 132 -6.05 -0.48 -2.86
CA LEU A 132 -7.08 -0.75 -3.87
C LEU A 132 -7.62 -2.18 -3.73
N ILE A 133 -6.75 -3.19 -3.69
CA ILE A 133 -7.18 -4.59 -3.52
C ILE A 133 -7.92 -4.78 -2.19
N LEU A 134 -7.44 -4.16 -1.10
CA LEU A 134 -8.11 -4.23 0.20
C LEU A 134 -9.52 -3.61 0.14
N SER A 135 -9.70 -2.50 -0.58
CA SER A 135 -10.99 -1.79 -0.71
C SER A 135 -12.10 -2.64 -1.34
N VAL A 136 -11.74 -3.54 -2.27
CA VAL A 136 -12.67 -4.45 -2.95
C VAL A 136 -12.72 -5.85 -2.33
N SER A 137 -11.97 -6.08 -1.24
CA SER A 137 -11.88 -7.39 -0.57
C SER A 137 -12.75 -7.49 0.70
N GLN A 138 -12.76 -8.67 1.34
CA GLN A 138 -13.39 -8.90 2.66
C GLN A 138 -12.39 -8.69 3.81
N CYS A 139 -11.50 -7.70 3.72
CA CYS A 139 -10.42 -7.47 4.70
C CYS A 139 -10.93 -7.10 6.10
N GLY A 140 -12.13 -6.52 6.19
CA GLY A 140 -12.81 -6.16 7.44
C GLY A 140 -13.71 -7.25 8.01
N SER A 141 -13.63 -8.49 7.55
CA SER A 141 -14.50 -9.58 8.04
C SER A 141 -14.02 -10.24 9.32
N ILE A 142 -12.75 -10.04 9.70
CA ILE A 142 -12.11 -10.64 10.89
C ILE A 142 -11.23 -9.58 11.58
N TRP A 143 -11.18 -9.64 12.92
CA TRP A 143 -10.38 -8.77 13.80
C TRP A 143 -10.59 -7.27 13.56
N SER A 144 -11.81 -6.89 13.19
CA SER A 144 -12.21 -5.53 12.86
C SER A 144 -13.42 -5.10 13.68
N VAL A 145 -13.58 -3.79 13.88
CA VAL A 145 -14.82 -3.21 14.43
C VAL A 145 -16.03 -3.57 13.58
N ASP A 146 -15.90 -3.60 12.25
CA ASP A 146 -16.97 -4.02 11.33
C ASP A 146 -17.46 -5.45 11.64
N SER A 147 -16.54 -6.39 11.88
CA SER A 147 -16.86 -7.78 12.22
C SER A 147 -17.50 -7.89 13.61
N TRP A 148 -17.02 -7.10 14.57
CA TRP A 148 -17.58 -7.05 15.92
C TRP A 148 -19.02 -6.51 15.92
N LEU A 149 -19.28 -5.41 15.22
CA LEU A 149 -20.62 -4.83 15.08
C LEU A 149 -21.58 -5.79 14.36
N THR A 150 -21.10 -6.47 13.32
CA THR A 150 -21.88 -7.47 12.58
C THR A 150 -22.23 -8.68 13.46
N ASN A 151 -21.26 -9.19 14.22
CA ASN A 151 -21.48 -10.32 15.13
C ASN A 151 -22.41 -9.94 16.29
N ARG A 152 -22.30 -8.71 16.81
CA ARG A 152 -23.23 -8.21 17.84
C ARG A 152 -24.67 -8.19 17.36
N ARG A 153 -24.91 -7.85 16.08
CA ARG A 153 -26.24 -7.91 15.47
C ARG A 153 -26.71 -9.36 15.24
N ARG A 154 -25.81 -10.27 14.87
CA ARG A 154 -26.13 -11.70 14.67
C ARG A 154 -26.43 -12.44 15.97
N ASN A 155 -25.75 -12.10 17.06
CA ASN A 155 -26.01 -12.70 18.37
C ASN A 155 -27.40 -12.33 18.95
N LEU A 156 -28.14 -11.42 18.31
CA LEU A 156 -29.56 -11.16 18.61
C LEU A 156 -30.50 -12.18 17.94
N ASP A 157 -30.01 -12.96 16.98
CA ASP A 157 -30.76 -14.00 16.26
C ASP A 157 -30.43 -15.39 16.86
N PRO A 158 -31.35 -16.01 17.64
CA PRO A 158 -31.11 -17.29 18.31
C PRO A 158 -30.90 -18.47 17.35
N THR A 159 -31.19 -18.29 16.07
CA THR A 159 -31.18 -19.37 15.07
C THR A 159 -29.83 -19.57 14.40
N GLN A 160 -28.88 -18.65 14.59
CA GLN A 160 -27.58 -18.70 13.93
C GLN A 160 -26.51 -19.38 14.79
N PRO A 161 -25.62 -20.21 14.18
CA PRO A 161 -24.53 -20.84 14.91
C PRO A 161 -23.58 -19.77 15.50
N THR A 162 -23.28 -19.92 16.79
CA THR A 162 -22.62 -18.91 17.62
C THR A 162 -21.15 -18.64 17.27
N PHE A 163 -20.46 -19.52 16.53
CA PHE A 163 -19.03 -19.35 16.27
C PHE A 163 -18.54 -20.03 14.97
N ALA A 164 -18.72 -19.37 13.83
CA ALA A 164 -18.11 -19.77 12.55
C ALA A 164 -17.36 -18.58 11.92
N TYR A 165 -16.08 -18.78 11.59
CA TYR A 165 -15.31 -17.75 10.88
C TYR A 165 -15.85 -17.54 9.46
N PRO A 166 -15.96 -16.29 8.99
CA PRO A 166 -16.38 -16.03 7.62
C PRO A 166 -15.33 -16.57 6.65
N ARG A 167 -15.80 -17.23 5.59
CA ARG A 167 -14.97 -17.72 4.50
C ARG A 167 -15.21 -16.85 3.27
N SER A 168 -14.13 -16.49 2.59
CA SER A 168 -14.18 -15.69 1.37
C SER A 168 -13.25 -16.28 0.31
N ALA A 169 -13.49 -15.95 -0.96
CA ALA A 169 -12.61 -16.35 -2.05
C ALA A 169 -11.19 -15.82 -1.83
N ALA A 170 -10.18 -16.65 -2.12
CA ALA A 170 -8.76 -16.36 -1.92
C ALA A 170 -8.17 -15.34 -2.90
N TRP A 171 -8.92 -14.92 -3.93
CA TRP A 171 -8.42 -14.08 -5.02
C TRP A 171 -7.69 -12.81 -4.56
N PRO A 172 -8.11 -12.05 -3.53
CA PRO A 172 -7.42 -10.82 -3.16
C PRO A 172 -6.02 -11.12 -2.62
N ARG A 173 -5.87 -12.20 -1.84
CA ARG A 173 -4.57 -12.65 -1.34
C ARG A 173 -3.66 -13.07 -2.49
N ARG A 174 -4.20 -13.81 -3.47
CA ARG A 174 -3.43 -14.25 -4.64
C ARG A 174 -3.00 -13.08 -5.52
N LEU A 175 -3.86 -12.08 -5.72
CA LEU A 175 -3.50 -10.87 -6.44
C LEU A 175 -2.44 -10.05 -5.71
N LEU A 176 -2.49 -9.94 -4.37
CA LEU A 176 -1.41 -9.31 -3.61
C LEU A 176 -0.07 -10.03 -3.81
N GLN A 177 -0.08 -11.36 -3.76
CA GLN A 177 1.12 -12.19 -4.02
C GLN A 177 1.66 -11.95 -5.44
N PHE A 178 0.78 -11.97 -6.44
CA PHE A 178 1.15 -11.75 -7.83
C PHE A 178 1.68 -10.34 -8.06
N HIS A 179 1.02 -9.32 -7.50
CA HIS A 179 1.45 -7.93 -7.56
C HIS A 179 2.87 -7.79 -7.02
N MET A 180 3.17 -8.37 -5.86
CA MET A 180 4.52 -8.32 -5.30
C MET A 180 5.53 -9.07 -6.15
N ALA A 181 5.19 -10.24 -6.68
CA ALA A 181 6.06 -10.96 -7.61
C ALA A 181 6.39 -10.09 -8.85
N CYS A 182 5.39 -9.44 -9.46
CA CYS A 182 5.59 -8.56 -10.60
C CYS A 182 6.46 -7.33 -10.27
N VAL A 183 6.23 -6.68 -9.12
CA VAL A 183 7.01 -5.51 -8.70
C VAL A 183 8.47 -5.89 -8.47
N TYR A 184 8.75 -6.99 -7.77
CA TYR A 184 10.12 -7.44 -7.52
C TYR A 184 10.80 -7.97 -8.78
N PHE A 185 10.06 -8.66 -9.66
CA PHE A 185 10.57 -9.09 -10.96
C PHE A 185 10.96 -7.88 -11.81
N GLY A 186 10.07 -6.89 -11.95
CA GLY A 186 10.36 -5.66 -12.68
C GLY A 186 11.54 -4.89 -12.09
N ALA A 187 11.63 -4.80 -10.75
CA ALA A 187 12.78 -4.22 -10.08
C ALA A 187 14.09 -4.96 -10.41
N GLY A 188 14.07 -6.29 -10.48
CA GLY A 188 15.19 -7.11 -10.93
C GLY A 188 15.60 -6.79 -12.37
N VAL A 189 14.63 -6.77 -13.30
CA VAL A 189 14.89 -6.43 -14.71
C VAL A 189 15.53 -5.05 -14.85
N THR A 190 15.03 -4.03 -14.15
CA THR A 190 15.62 -2.67 -14.22
C THR A 190 17.06 -2.63 -13.71
N LYS A 191 17.38 -3.40 -12.67
CA LYS A 191 18.76 -3.49 -12.14
C LYS A 191 19.70 -4.21 -13.09
N ILE A 192 19.22 -5.25 -13.79
CA ILE A 192 20.01 -5.97 -14.80
C ILE A 192 20.45 -5.04 -15.94
N HIS A 193 19.62 -4.06 -16.29
CA HIS A 193 19.94 -3.07 -17.34
C HIS A 193 20.74 -1.87 -16.84
N THR A 194 21.17 -1.86 -15.57
CA THR A 194 21.91 -0.76 -14.97
C THR A 194 23.34 -1.23 -14.67
N PRO A 195 24.34 -0.93 -15.51
CA PRO A 195 25.71 -1.42 -15.34
C PRO A 195 26.32 -1.08 -13.97
N THR A 196 26.01 0.11 -13.45
CA THR A 196 26.48 0.60 -12.14
C THR A 196 25.93 -0.20 -10.95
N PHE A 197 24.90 -1.03 -11.16
CA PHE A 197 24.38 -1.92 -10.13
C PHE A 197 25.30 -3.14 -9.94
N PHE A 198 25.96 -3.61 -11.01
CA PHE A 198 26.87 -4.76 -10.95
C PHE A 198 28.31 -4.38 -10.60
N THR A 199 28.75 -3.18 -10.95
CA THR A 199 30.08 -2.67 -10.55
C THR A 199 30.16 -2.31 -9.08
N GLY A 200 29.03 -2.26 -8.36
CA GLY A 200 28.97 -1.84 -6.95
C GLY A 200 28.90 -0.33 -6.75
N ASP A 201 29.16 0.47 -7.80
CA ASP A 201 29.19 1.94 -7.74
C ASP A 201 27.89 2.52 -7.15
N GLN A 202 26.74 1.98 -7.55
CA GLN A 202 25.45 2.45 -7.04
C GLN A 202 25.29 2.21 -5.53
N LEU A 203 25.81 1.09 -5.02
CA LEU A 203 25.83 0.81 -3.58
C LEU A 203 26.79 1.76 -2.86
N GLN A 204 27.97 1.98 -3.43
CA GLN A 204 28.98 2.90 -2.90
C GLN A 204 28.43 4.33 -2.78
N TYR A 205 27.81 4.86 -3.85
CA TYR A 205 27.15 6.17 -3.80
C TYR A 205 26.04 6.22 -2.75
N TRP A 206 25.26 5.13 -2.60
CA TRP A 206 24.22 5.05 -1.59
C TRP A 206 24.79 5.06 -0.15
N MET A 207 25.93 4.41 0.08
CA MET A 207 26.64 4.42 1.38
C MET A 207 27.19 5.80 1.74
N LEU A 208 27.62 6.58 0.74
CA LEU A 208 28.14 7.95 0.92
C LEU A 208 27.04 8.99 1.18
N THR A 209 25.76 8.63 1.07
CA THR A 209 24.67 9.57 1.36
C THR A 209 24.63 9.95 2.84
N HIS A 210 24.09 11.13 3.14
CA HIS A 210 23.94 11.63 4.51
C HIS A 210 23.16 10.66 5.44
N LEU A 211 22.33 9.78 4.86
CA LEU A 211 21.57 8.75 5.58
C LEU A 211 22.43 7.58 6.08
N ASN A 212 23.44 7.18 5.30
CA ASN A 212 24.21 5.97 5.55
C ASN A 212 25.63 6.24 6.03
N TYR A 213 26.20 7.42 5.74
CA TYR A 213 27.59 7.72 6.10
C TYR A 213 27.82 7.70 7.62
N GLN A 214 26.80 8.02 8.42
CA GLN A 214 26.90 8.01 9.89
C GLN A 214 26.98 6.57 10.45
N HIS A 215 26.60 5.58 9.66
CA HIS A 215 26.64 4.18 10.06
C HIS A 215 28.03 3.61 9.80
N ARG A 216 28.67 2.97 10.79
CA ARG A 216 30.03 2.42 10.66
C ARG A 216 30.21 1.47 9.48
N LEU A 217 29.16 0.74 9.12
CA LEU A 217 29.16 -0.12 7.93
C LEU A 217 29.14 0.67 6.62
N GLY A 218 28.52 1.86 6.59
CA GLY A 218 28.49 2.71 5.41
C GLY A 218 29.86 3.22 5.02
N GLU A 219 30.62 3.71 6.00
CA GLU A 219 32.02 4.09 5.81
C GLU A 219 32.86 2.92 5.30
N LEU A 220 32.79 1.75 5.97
CA LEU A 220 33.54 0.55 5.58
C LEU A 220 33.20 0.09 4.15
N LEU A 221 31.91 -0.06 3.83
CA LEU A 221 31.45 -0.52 2.52
C LEU A 221 31.70 0.51 1.42
N SER A 222 31.85 1.79 1.75
CA SER A 222 32.19 2.82 0.78
C SER A 222 33.66 2.83 0.36
N GLY A 223 34.57 2.36 1.24
CA GLY A 223 36.01 2.28 0.96
C GLY A 223 36.47 0.98 0.30
N TYR A 224 35.65 -0.07 0.36
CA TYR A 224 35.96 -1.41 -0.14
C TYR A 224 34.77 -1.98 -0.96
N PRO A 225 34.57 -1.49 -2.21
CA PRO A 225 33.52 -1.99 -3.10
C PRO A 225 33.70 -3.47 -3.51
#